data_AF-A0A0B8QWB8-F1
#
_entry.id   AF-A0A0B8QWB8-F1
#
_cell.length_a   1.000
_cell.length_b   1.000
_cell.length_c   1.000
_cell.angle_alpha   90.00
_cell.angle_beta   90.00
_cell.angle_gamma   90.00
#
_symmetry.space_group_name_H-M   'P 1'
#
loop_
_entity.id
_entity.type
_entity.pdbx_description
1 polymer ?
#
loop_
_entity_poly.entity_id
_entity_poly.type
_entity_poly.pdbx_seq_one_letter_code
_entity_poly.pdbx_strand_id
1 'polypeptide(L)'
;MPSTDIAYSRTGKITNTSGHAVWTQPCGQINSTLKGPASDYLNKEITIWRKVENKRGTYYQFSETKTPNIKAWLDARAITLYDQVHFNEEYNQMAVISTVIGHAVWSTPYLQSDSKLIAPASNYEGKRVEIIRRAKTTRSIYYQFSYDNKVIGWLDTRAFSLIPSNTAMVISNSTNDIFSNITDAYNKNNPINNSQNYSQQFVNIDESNSDDNLGNYVKISQDNKPIGWIDSENVIDEKTMDSIENDEESIIPEELIDKVNDYVTIENNEFVLSNKAEDVLTSEEFVEVEGQIDQTNAEIEADETLSETHIEGNIIVQEIYEDEPNQLLKASKKAYIKAKYTWWGMQIQFSHKAVVDFNDFYWGAGTIGGLGANKRMGKFLAKKGIKIASRYAVCLSLFGGGLAWGMGKKDKGKGVNLNCVLYVPATITTAK
;
A
#
# COMPACT_ATOMS: atom_id res chain seq x y z
N MET A 1 57.97 20.51 2.01
CA MET A 1 57.10 19.59 2.76
C MET A 1 56.98 18.33 1.93
N PRO A 2 57.13 17.14 2.52
CA PRO A 2 56.97 15.89 1.78
C PRO A 2 55.52 15.83 1.26
N SER A 3 55.36 15.52 -0.01
CA SER A 3 54.05 15.23 -0.60
C SER A 3 53.57 13.88 -0.08
N THR A 4 52.40 13.84 0.52
CA THR A 4 51.73 12.59 0.91
C THR A 4 51.02 12.02 -0.32
N ASP A 5 51.64 11.06 -1.01
CA ASP A 5 50.94 10.27 -2.05
C ASP A 5 50.24 9.09 -1.36
N ILE A 6 48.91 9.14 -1.33
CA ILE A 6 48.07 8.13 -0.68
C ILE A 6 47.09 7.52 -1.68
N ALA A 7 46.85 6.21 -1.54
CA ALA A 7 45.76 5.53 -2.23
C ALA A 7 44.42 6.10 -1.75
N TYR A 8 43.51 6.40 -2.68
CA TYR A 8 42.28 7.15 -2.36
C TYR A 8 41.00 6.58 -2.98
N SER A 9 41.07 5.81 -4.08
CA SER A 9 39.95 5.11 -4.77
C SER A 9 38.55 5.72 -4.59
N ARG A 10 38.20 6.72 -5.41
CA ARG A 10 36.85 7.35 -5.45
C ARG A 10 36.38 7.61 -6.88
N THR A 11 35.11 7.92 -7.06
CA THR A 11 34.55 8.42 -8.32
C THR A 11 34.04 9.85 -8.15
N GLY A 12 33.90 10.56 -9.26
CA GLY A 12 33.38 11.92 -9.26
C GLY A 12 33.18 12.47 -10.67
N LYS A 13 32.90 13.76 -10.74
CA LYS A 13 32.67 14.51 -11.97
C LYS A 13 33.47 15.81 -11.95
N ILE A 14 34.03 16.18 -13.09
CA ILE A 14 34.71 17.48 -13.22
C ILE A 14 33.66 18.55 -13.50
N THR A 15 33.51 19.51 -12.60
CA THR A 15 32.40 20.48 -12.60
C THR A 15 32.85 21.93 -12.57
N ASN A 16 34.05 22.21 -12.06
CA ASN A 16 34.58 23.57 -11.95
C ASN A 16 35.94 23.68 -12.65
N THR A 17 35.94 24.04 -13.93
CA THR A 17 37.16 24.02 -14.76
C THR A 17 37.85 25.38 -14.88
N SER A 18 37.20 26.47 -14.45
CA SER A 18 37.72 27.82 -14.60
C SER A 18 39.00 28.02 -13.78
N GLY A 19 40.09 28.43 -14.44
CA GLY A 19 41.39 28.62 -13.79
C GLY A 19 42.12 27.32 -13.40
N HIS A 20 41.61 26.15 -13.82
CA HIS A 20 42.21 24.85 -13.51
C HIS A 20 42.81 24.19 -14.76
N ALA A 21 43.85 23.39 -14.55
CA ALA A 21 44.60 22.71 -15.60
C ALA A 21 44.94 21.27 -15.21
N VAL A 22 45.13 20.43 -16.23
CA VAL A 22 45.46 19.01 -16.10
C VAL A 22 46.97 18.82 -16.30
N TRP A 23 47.59 17.99 -15.46
CA TRP A 23 49.04 17.83 -15.37
C TRP A 23 49.46 16.36 -15.45
N THR A 24 50.71 16.10 -15.82
CA THR A 24 51.32 14.75 -15.79
C THR A 24 51.67 14.29 -14.37
N GLN A 25 51.97 15.23 -13.48
CA GLN A 25 52.16 15.06 -12.03
C GLN A 25 51.51 16.24 -11.30
N PRO A 26 51.21 16.18 -9.99
CA PRO A 26 50.69 17.31 -9.21
C PRO A 26 51.44 18.61 -9.50
N CYS A 27 50.70 19.70 -9.74
CA CYS A 27 51.31 20.97 -10.14
C CYS A 27 52.33 21.42 -9.08
N GLY A 28 53.51 21.83 -9.53
CA GLY A 28 54.62 22.27 -8.68
C GLY A 28 55.53 21.14 -8.17
N GLN A 29 55.32 19.89 -8.59
CA GLN A 29 56.30 18.81 -8.39
C GLN A 29 57.36 18.78 -9.51
N ILE A 30 58.53 18.22 -9.18
CA ILE A 30 59.63 18.00 -10.14
C ILE A 30 59.11 17.12 -11.27
N ASN A 31 59.38 17.50 -12.53
CA ASN A 31 58.92 16.83 -13.75
C ASN A 31 57.40 16.90 -14.00
N SER A 32 56.64 17.75 -13.29
CA SER A 32 55.25 18.04 -13.64
C SER A 32 55.17 18.91 -14.89
N THR A 33 54.44 18.43 -15.91
CA THR A 33 54.19 19.14 -17.17
C THR A 33 52.70 19.33 -17.41
N LEU A 34 52.34 20.46 -18.02
CA LEU A 34 50.96 20.79 -18.39
C LEU A 34 50.49 19.87 -19.52
N LYS A 35 49.35 19.21 -19.37
CA LYS A 35 48.71 18.40 -20.42
C LYS A 35 47.65 19.17 -21.19
N GLY A 36 46.98 20.14 -20.55
CA GLY A 36 45.91 20.92 -21.16
C GLY A 36 45.02 21.60 -20.13
N PRO A 37 44.03 22.39 -20.58
CA PRO A 37 43.06 23.01 -19.69
C PRO A 37 42.09 21.97 -19.09
N ALA A 38 41.54 22.25 -17.91
CA ALA A 38 40.56 21.35 -17.29
C ALA A 38 39.22 21.30 -18.06
N SER A 39 38.93 22.32 -18.89
CA SER A 39 37.71 22.43 -19.70
C SER A 39 37.49 21.25 -20.63
N ASP A 40 38.55 20.59 -21.09
CA ASP A 40 38.49 19.42 -21.98
C ASP A 40 37.81 18.22 -21.33
N TYR A 41 37.69 18.25 -20.00
CA TYR A 41 37.09 17.22 -19.18
C TYR A 41 35.82 17.68 -18.45
N LEU A 42 35.30 18.88 -18.76
CA LEU A 42 34.09 19.40 -18.12
C LEU A 42 32.92 18.41 -18.28
N ASN A 43 32.21 18.15 -17.17
CA ASN A 43 31.11 17.20 -17.05
C ASN A 43 31.46 15.72 -17.28
N LYS A 44 32.73 15.37 -17.43
CA LYS A 44 33.14 13.97 -17.55
C LYS A 44 33.16 13.29 -16.19
N GLU A 45 32.72 12.03 -16.18
CA GLU A 45 32.86 11.14 -15.03
C GLU A 45 34.27 10.56 -14.96
N ILE A 46 34.81 10.55 -13.75
CA ILE A 46 36.19 10.18 -13.50
C ILE A 46 36.32 9.20 -12.33
N THR A 47 37.31 8.32 -12.43
CA THR A 47 37.78 7.48 -11.34
C THR A 47 39.11 8.03 -10.84
N ILE A 48 39.24 8.12 -9.52
CA ILE A 48 40.38 8.71 -8.81
C ILE A 48 41.06 7.62 -8.01
N TRP A 49 42.38 7.53 -8.13
CA TRP A 49 43.16 6.44 -7.52
C TRP A 49 44.09 6.93 -6.42
N ARG A 50 44.59 8.17 -6.57
CA ARG A 50 45.59 8.75 -5.68
C ARG A 50 45.26 10.20 -5.34
N LYS A 51 45.72 10.62 -4.16
CA LYS A 51 45.64 11.99 -3.67
C LYS A 51 47.04 12.44 -3.26
N VAL A 52 47.42 13.66 -3.65
CA VAL A 52 48.65 14.34 -3.21
C VAL A 52 48.32 15.70 -2.64
N GLU A 53 48.85 16.01 -1.47
CA GLU A 53 48.81 17.36 -0.88
C GLU A 53 50.20 18.00 -0.96
N ASN A 54 50.26 19.24 -1.46
CA ASN A 54 51.49 20.02 -1.54
C ASN A 54 51.21 21.51 -1.24
N LYS A 55 52.25 22.36 -1.30
CA LYS A 55 52.12 23.80 -1.01
C LYS A 55 51.13 24.56 -1.91
N ARG A 56 50.76 24.01 -3.06
CA ARG A 56 49.83 24.60 -4.03
C ARG A 56 48.39 24.09 -3.87
N GLY A 57 48.18 23.04 -3.08
CA GLY A 57 46.86 22.47 -2.80
C GLY A 57 46.84 20.95 -2.93
N THR A 58 45.63 20.43 -3.08
CA THR A 58 45.34 18.99 -3.20
C THR A 58 45.11 18.62 -4.66
N TYR A 59 45.80 17.59 -5.13
CA TYR A 59 45.66 17.07 -6.50
C TYR A 59 45.20 15.62 -6.47
N TYR A 60 44.28 15.28 -7.37
CA TYR A 60 43.79 13.92 -7.57
C TYR A 60 44.32 13.33 -8.87
N GLN A 61 44.82 12.10 -8.81
CA GLN A 61 45.10 11.33 -10.01
C GLN A 61 43.80 10.72 -10.52
N PHE A 62 43.40 11.09 -11.72
CA PHE A 62 42.13 10.67 -12.32
C PHE A 62 42.31 10.05 -13.71
N SER A 63 41.29 9.30 -14.13
CA SER A 63 41.06 8.87 -15.52
C SER A 63 39.56 8.92 -15.81
N GLU A 64 39.16 9.12 -17.06
CA GLU A 64 37.75 9.02 -17.46
C GLU A 64 37.21 7.62 -17.18
N THR A 65 36.04 7.51 -16.54
CA THR A 65 35.50 6.22 -16.07
C THR A 65 35.18 5.28 -17.24
N LYS A 66 34.68 5.80 -18.36
CA LYS A 66 34.29 5.01 -19.54
C LYS A 66 35.46 4.66 -20.46
N THR A 67 36.54 5.45 -20.43
CA THR A 67 37.70 5.30 -21.31
C THR A 67 38.98 5.56 -20.50
N PRO A 68 39.43 4.59 -19.70
CA PRO A 68 40.53 4.76 -18.75
C PRO A 68 41.89 4.72 -19.46
N ASN A 69 42.06 5.53 -20.51
CA ASN A 69 43.21 5.44 -21.41
C ASN A 69 44.40 6.28 -20.92
N ILE A 70 44.16 7.28 -20.05
CA ILE A 70 45.19 8.21 -19.57
C ILE A 70 44.95 8.58 -18.10
N LYS A 71 45.96 8.36 -17.25
CA LYS A 71 46.02 8.92 -15.90
C LYS A 71 46.63 10.32 -15.93
N ALA A 72 45.98 11.27 -15.29
CA ALA A 72 46.46 12.65 -15.17
C ALA A 72 46.13 13.22 -13.79
N TRP A 73 46.66 14.40 -13.47
CA TRP A 73 46.44 15.06 -12.19
C TRP A 73 45.67 16.36 -12.38
N LEU A 74 44.66 16.58 -11.55
CA LEU A 74 43.86 17.79 -11.53
C LEU A 74 43.67 18.27 -10.09
N ASP A 75 43.58 19.58 -9.91
CA ASP A 75 43.29 20.19 -8.61
C ASP A 75 41.93 19.69 -8.08
N ALA A 76 41.90 19.29 -6.82
CA ALA A 76 40.71 18.76 -6.16
C ALA A 76 39.51 19.72 -6.23
N ARG A 77 39.75 21.04 -6.29
CA ARG A 77 38.70 22.07 -6.38
C ARG A 77 37.94 22.08 -7.71
N ALA A 78 38.48 21.41 -8.72
CA ALA A 78 37.81 21.25 -10.01
C ALA A 78 36.85 20.05 -10.07
N ILE A 79 36.87 19.21 -9.04
CA ILE A 79 36.22 17.90 -9.02
C ILE A 79 35.14 17.86 -7.93
N THR A 80 33.93 17.46 -8.31
CA THR A 80 32.88 17.06 -7.37
C THR A 80 32.96 15.55 -7.17
N LEU A 81 33.26 15.09 -5.96
CA LEU A 81 33.31 13.67 -5.62
C LEU A 81 31.89 13.12 -5.38
N TYR A 82 31.61 11.92 -5.89
CA TYR A 82 30.37 11.22 -5.60
C TYR A 82 30.37 10.64 -4.19
N ASP A 83 29.20 10.62 -3.56
CA ASP A 83 29.04 10.05 -2.22
C ASP A 83 29.15 8.53 -2.23
N GLN A 84 29.70 7.99 -1.16
CA GLN A 84 29.72 6.55 -0.94
C GLN A 84 28.48 6.14 -0.16
N VAL A 85 27.91 5.00 -0.52
CA VAL A 85 26.87 4.32 0.26
C VAL A 85 27.53 3.47 1.33
N HIS A 86 27.19 3.74 2.59
CA HIS A 86 27.64 2.95 3.73
C HIS A 86 26.74 1.75 3.96
N PHE A 87 25.43 1.94 3.85
CA PHE A 87 24.45 0.86 3.86
C PHE A 87 23.19 1.27 3.06
N ASN A 88 22.45 0.26 2.62
CA ASN A 88 21.15 0.40 1.98
C ASN A 88 20.32 -0.85 2.34
N GLU A 89 19.32 -0.66 3.18
CA GLU A 89 18.52 -1.76 3.77
C GLU A 89 17.03 -1.44 3.69
N GLU A 90 16.21 -2.48 3.81
CA GLU A 90 14.76 -2.35 3.98
C GLU A 90 14.45 -1.68 5.31
N TYR A 91 13.40 -0.85 5.33
CA TYR A 91 13.04 -0.07 6.51
C TYR A 91 11.54 -0.02 6.79
N ASN A 92 10.69 -0.27 5.79
CA ASN A 92 9.23 -0.47 5.85
C ASN A 92 8.55 0.36 6.95
N GLN A 93 8.33 1.65 6.66
CA GLN A 93 7.81 2.61 7.62
C GLN A 93 6.93 3.67 6.95
N MET A 94 5.84 4.08 7.58
CA MET A 94 5.02 5.16 7.04
C MET A 94 5.50 6.54 7.46
N ALA A 95 5.32 7.53 6.59
CA ALA A 95 5.71 8.91 6.87
C ALA A 95 4.83 9.92 6.14
N VAL A 96 4.85 11.15 6.64
CA VAL A 96 4.32 12.32 5.93
C VAL A 96 5.50 13.18 5.45
N ILE A 97 5.50 13.55 4.18
CA ILE A 97 6.46 14.53 3.67
C ILE A 97 6.02 15.92 4.12
N SER A 98 6.78 16.52 5.03
CA SER A 98 6.38 17.75 5.74
C SER A 98 7.39 18.88 5.64
N THR A 99 8.65 18.59 5.31
CA THR A 99 9.71 19.59 5.18
C THR A 99 10.27 19.56 3.76
N VAL A 100 9.70 20.36 2.85
CA VAL A 100 10.02 20.28 1.42
C VAL A 100 11.01 21.33 0.92
N ILE A 101 11.18 22.44 1.64
CA ILE A 101 12.02 23.56 1.21
C ILE A 101 13.49 23.11 1.17
N GLY A 102 14.13 23.26 0.00
CA GLY A 102 15.53 22.86 -0.20
C GLY A 102 15.73 21.35 -0.40
N HIS A 103 14.64 20.59 -0.53
CA HIS A 103 14.68 19.14 -0.74
C HIS A 103 14.12 18.76 -2.11
N ALA A 104 14.64 17.66 -2.66
CA ALA A 104 14.25 17.13 -3.96
C ALA A 104 14.33 15.61 -3.96
N VAL A 105 13.56 14.99 -4.84
CA VAL A 105 13.46 13.55 -5.04
C VAL A 105 14.42 13.12 -6.14
N TRP A 106 15.16 12.03 -5.91
CA TRP A 106 16.23 11.54 -6.77
C TRP A 106 16.06 10.07 -7.12
N SER A 107 16.59 9.61 -8.25
CA SER A 107 16.52 8.20 -8.66
C SER A 107 17.35 7.26 -7.78
N THR A 108 18.45 7.78 -7.24
CA THR A 108 19.30 7.17 -6.22
C THR A 108 19.65 8.25 -5.19
N PRO A 109 20.14 7.91 -3.98
CA PRO A 109 20.54 8.92 -3.01
C PRO A 109 21.41 10.03 -3.65
N TYR A 110 21.15 11.28 -3.27
CA TYR A 110 21.71 12.43 -3.97
C TYR A 110 23.25 12.39 -4.06
N LEU A 111 23.75 12.76 -5.24
CA LEU A 111 25.17 12.82 -5.64
C LEU A 111 25.88 11.46 -5.69
N GLN A 112 25.15 10.40 -6.05
CA GLN A 112 25.73 9.20 -6.65
C GLN A 112 25.95 9.36 -8.15
N SER A 113 26.75 8.49 -8.75
CA SER A 113 27.10 8.54 -10.18
C SER A 113 25.90 8.45 -11.12
N ASP A 114 24.86 7.72 -10.72
CA ASP A 114 23.63 7.50 -11.49
C ASP A 114 22.44 8.35 -10.99
N SER A 115 22.69 9.25 -10.03
CA SER A 115 21.65 10.05 -9.39
C SER A 115 21.09 11.08 -10.38
N LYS A 116 19.78 10.99 -10.64
CA LYS A 116 19.03 11.92 -11.48
C LYS A 116 17.95 12.59 -10.64
N LEU A 117 17.76 13.89 -10.86
CA LEU A 117 16.64 14.62 -10.28
C LEU A 117 15.34 14.10 -10.90
N ILE A 118 14.40 13.68 -10.05
CA ILE A 118 13.07 13.23 -10.48
C ILE A 118 12.07 14.37 -10.37
N ALA A 119 11.96 14.98 -9.18
CA ALA A 119 10.98 16.02 -8.90
C ALA A 119 11.41 16.86 -7.68
N PRO A 120 10.89 18.09 -7.53
CA PRO A 120 10.98 18.80 -6.27
C PRO A 120 10.17 18.08 -5.18
N ALA A 121 10.61 18.14 -3.92
CA ALA A 121 9.90 17.49 -2.81
C ALA A 121 8.50 18.08 -2.57
N SER A 122 8.28 19.34 -2.95
CA SER A 122 6.99 20.04 -2.83
C SER A 122 5.84 19.35 -3.57
N ASN A 123 6.12 18.55 -4.61
CA ASN A 123 5.09 17.78 -5.31
C ASN A 123 4.43 16.72 -4.42
N TYR A 124 5.07 16.37 -3.32
CA TYR A 124 4.61 15.37 -2.37
C TYR A 124 4.36 15.95 -0.97
N GLU A 125 4.33 17.28 -0.82
CA GLU A 125 4.06 17.92 0.47
C GLU A 125 2.70 17.52 1.03
N GLY A 126 2.67 17.19 2.32
CA GLY A 126 1.48 16.73 3.04
C GLY A 126 1.03 15.30 2.67
N LYS A 127 1.68 14.65 1.70
CA LYS A 127 1.32 13.29 1.30
C LYS A 127 1.83 12.26 2.31
N ARG A 128 0.97 11.29 2.62
CA ARG A 128 1.36 10.03 3.28
C ARG A 128 2.07 9.16 2.25
N VAL A 129 3.22 8.63 2.62
CA VAL A 129 4.07 7.82 1.76
C VAL A 129 4.62 6.66 2.56
N GLU A 130 4.88 5.55 1.88
CA GLU A 130 5.54 4.40 2.45
C GLU A 130 7.05 4.51 2.21
N ILE A 131 7.85 4.34 3.25
CA ILE A 131 9.29 4.23 3.18
C ILE A 131 9.65 2.76 3.08
N ILE A 132 10.09 2.34 1.90
CA ILE A 132 10.47 0.96 1.63
C ILE A 132 11.93 0.68 2.01
N ARG A 133 12.82 1.67 1.88
CA ARG A 133 14.26 1.51 2.15
C ARG A 133 14.87 2.73 2.79
N ARG A 134 15.98 2.54 3.50
CA ARG A 134 16.85 3.62 3.97
C ARG A 134 18.30 3.39 3.55
N ALA A 135 18.98 4.46 3.18
CA ALA A 135 20.39 4.41 2.80
C ALA A 135 21.18 5.52 3.50
N LYS A 136 22.29 5.14 4.15
CA LYS A 136 23.26 6.11 4.67
C LYS A 136 24.35 6.33 3.62
N THR A 137 24.52 7.59 3.25
CA THR A 137 25.63 8.05 2.43
C THR A 137 26.66 8.79 3.28
N THR A 138 27.80 9.15 2.68
CA THR A 138 28.81 10.01 3.31
C THR A 138 28.22 11.33 3.81
N ARG A 139 27.17 11.85 3.15
CA ARG A 139 26.62 13.18 3.45
C ARG A 139 25.35 13.16 4.29
N SER A 140 24.42 12.25 4.01
CA SER A 140 23.11 12.21 4.68
C SER A 140 22.51 10.80 4.68
N ILE A 141 21.35 10.65 5.33
CA ILE A 141 20.48 9.48 5.19
C ILE A 141 19.37 9.87 4.21
N TYR A 142 18.98 8.92 3.37
CA TYR A 142 17.87 9.06 2.44
C TYR A 142 16.89 7.92 2.64
N TYR A 143 15.60 8.22 2.51
CA TYR A 143 14.54 7.23 2.42
C TYR A 143 14.11 7.07 0.97
N GLN A 144 13.98 5.83 0.53
CA GLN A 144 13.26 5.50 -0.68
C GLN A 144 11.79 5.39 -0.32
N PHE A 145 10.93 6.07 -1.07
CA PHE A 145 9.51 6.07 -0.78
C PHE A 145 8.65 5.71 -2.00
N SER A 146 7.50 5.11 -1.71
CA SER A 146 6.39 4.83 -2.62
C SER A 146 5.22 5.78 -2.32
N TYR A 147 4.46 6.08 -3.36
CA TYR A 147 3.20 6.80 -3.29
C TYR A 147 2.27 6.23 -4.37
N ASP A 148 1.02 5.92 -4.01
CA ASP A 148 0.06 5.18 -4.85
C ASP A 148 0.67 3.87 -5.42
N ASN A 149 1.25 3.05 -4.55
CA ASN A 149 1.96 1.78 -4.83
C ASN A 149 3.11 1.87 -5.87
N LYS A 150 3.53 3.09 -6.23
CA LYS A 150 4.64 3.32 -7.17
C LYS A 150 5.84 3.87 -6.43
N VAL A 151 6.99 3.22 -6.62
CA VAL A 151 8.26 3.70 -6.10
C VAL A 151 8.60 5.02 -6.80
N ILE A 152 8.63 6.11 -6.04
CA ILE A 152 8.88 7.45 -6.57
C ILE A 152 10.38 7.73 -6.63
N GLY A 153 11.11 7.44 -5.56
CA GLY A 153 12.55 7.69 -5.50
C GLY A 153 13.06 7.93 -4.09
N TRP A 154 14.25 8.53 -4.00
CA TRP A 154 14.99 8.80 -2.78
C TRP A 154 14.89 10.27 -2.39
N LEU A 155 14.56 10.52 -1.13
CA LEU A 155 14.45 11.86 -0.54
C LEU A 155 15.19 11.87 0.80
N ASP A 156 15.78 13.01 1.16
CA ASP A 156 16.52 13.14 2.43
C ASP A 156 15.58 12.90 3.62
N THR A 157 16.03 12.16 4.63
CA THR A 157 15.17 11.79 5.77
C THR A 157 14.59 12.99 6.51
N ARG A 158 15.26 14.15 6.46
CA ARG A 158 14.79 15.40 7.10
C ARG A 158 13.52 15.95 6.47
N ALA A 159 13.16 15.52 5.26
CA ALA A 159 11.93 15.91 4.62
C ALA A 159 10.69 15.18 5.18
N PHE A 160 10.90 14.11 5.96
CA PHE A 160 9.86 13.22 6.45
C PHE A 160 9.58 13.45 7.93
N SER A 161 8.30 13.38 8.29
CA SER A 161 7.86 13.11 9.65
C SER A 161 7.43 11.64 9.70
N LEU A 162 8.20 10.80 10.40
CA LEU A 162 7.86 9.39 10.55
C LEU A 162 6.56 9.24 11.35
N ILE A 163 5.69 8.35 10.90
CA ILE A 163 4.52 7.89 11.66
C ILE A 163 4.99 6.70 12.50
N PRO A 164 4.95 6.76 13.85
CA PRO A 164 5.35 5.64 14.69
C PRO A 164 4.50 4.38 14.45
N SER A 165 5.11 3.21 14.62
CA SER A 165 4.47 1.91 14.35
C SER A 165 3.40 1.48 15.38
N ASN A 166 3.14 2.33 16.37
CA ASN A 166 2.03 2.21 17.30
C ASN A 166 0.97 3.30 17.08
N THR A 167 1.03 4.02 15.96
CA THR A 167 0.04 5.04 15.60
C THR A 167 -1.08 4.40 14.78
N ALA A 168 -2.31 4.76 15.11
CA ALA A 168 -3.51 4.33 14.42
C ALA A 168 -4.34 5.55 14.02
N MET A 169 -5.09 5.44 12.93
CA MET A 169 -6.07 6.46 12.56
C MET A 169 -7.40 6.15 13.22
N VAL A 170 -8.02 7.14 13.86
CA VAL A 170 -9.41 6.99 14.33
C VAL A 170 -10.33 7.10 13.11
N ILE A 171 -11.05 6.03 12.78
CA ILE A 171 -11.88 5.92 11.57
C ILE A 171 -13.38 6.05 11.84
N SER A 172 -13.75 6.45 13.04
CA SER A 172 -15.15 6.43 13.46
C SER A 172 -15.98 7.47 12.70
N ASN A 173 -17.05 7.01 12.05
CA ASN A 173 -18.12 7.82 11.46
C ASN A 173 -19.32 8.00 12.42
N SER A 174 -19.18 7.59 13.69
CA SER A 174 -20.24 7.62 14.72
C SER A 174 -19.73 8.12 16.08
N THR A 175 -20.64 8.48 17.00
CA THR A 175 -20.32 8.94 18.36
C THR A 175 -19.95 7.78 19.30
N ASN A 176 -18.95 6.96 18.94
CA ASN A 176 -18.52 5.90 19.84
C ASN A 176 -17.84 6.50 21.06
N ASP A 177 -18.24 6.02 22.24
CA ASP A 177 -17.79 6.51 23.52
C ASP A 177 -16.31 6.23 23.76
N ILE A 178 -15.66 7.20 24.41
CA ILE A 178 -14.29 7.08 24.90
C ILE A 178 -14.36 7.14 26.43
N PHE A 179 -13.65 6.24 27.10
CA PHE A 179 -13.72 6.05 28.55
C PHE A 179 -12.40 6.39 29.24
N SER A 180 -12.47 6.82 30.49
CA SER A 180 -11.25 7.15 31.26
C SER A 180 -10.45 5.90 31.67
N ASN A 181 -11.13 4.76 31.81
CA ASN A 181 -10.56 3.49 32.26
C ASN A 181 -11.29 2.30 31.61
N ILE A 182 -10.65 1.13 31.66
CA ILE A 182 -11.14 -0.09 31.01
C ILE A 182 -12.41 -0.66 31.65
N THR A 183 -12.59 -0.50 32.97
CA THR A 183 -13.79 -0.99 33.68
C THR A 183 -15.03 -0.24 33.21
N ASP A 184 -14.94 1.07 33.06
CA ASP A 184 -16.00 1.92 32.51
C ASP A 184 -16.28 1.56 31.04
N ALA A 185 -15.24 1.26 30.26
CA ALA A 185 -15.38 0.80 28.87
C ALA A 185 -16.16 -0.52 28.76
N TYR A 186 -15.79 -1.54 29.54
CA TYR A 186 -16.48 -2.82 29.55
C TYR A 186 -17.94 -2.72 30.01
N ASN A 187 -18.20 -1.87 31.00
CA ASN A 187 -19.55 -1.65 31.51
C ASN A 187 -20.34 -0.61 30.71
N LYS A 188 -19.70 0.08 29.75
CA LYS A 188 -20.23 1.20 28.97
C LYS A 188 -20.84 2.31 29.85
N ASN A 189 -20.14 2.66 30.93
CA ASN A 189 -20.58 3.67 31.90
C ASN A 189 -19.65 4.89 31.89
N ASN A 190 -20.19 6.08 32.17
CA ASN A 190 -19.41 7.31 32.35
C ASN A 190 -18.44 7.65 31.18
N PRO A 191 -18.93 7.77 29.94
CA PRO A 191 -18.09 8.21 28.83
C PRO A 191 -17.55 9.61 29.08
N ILE A 192 -16.27 9.82 28.78
CA ILE A 192 -15.57 11.11 28.97
C ILE A 192 -15.45 11.91 27.68
N ASN A 193 -15.58 11.25 26.54
CA ASN A 193 -15.46 11.86 25.22
C ASN A 193 -16.12 10.97 24.15
N ASN A 194 -16.07 11.38 22.89
CA ASN A 194 -16.50 10.59 21.75
C ASN A 194 -15.45 10.57 20.63
N SER A 195 -15.47 9.50 19.85
CA SER A 195 -14.55 9.25 18.74
C SER A 195 -14.70 10.22 17.56
N GLN A 196 -15.85 10.88 17.37
CA GLN A 196 -16.01 11.86 16.29
C GLN A 196 -15.07 13.05 16.46
N ASN A 197 -14.78 13.46 17.70
CA ASN A 197 -13.86 14.55 18.00
C ASN A 197 -12.42 14.27 17.54
N TYR A 198 -12.10 13.00 17.27
CA TYR A 198 -10.81 12.54 16.80
C TYR A 198 -10.87 11.87 15.42
N SER A 199 -12.02 11.90 14.75
CA SER A 199 -12.21 11.23 13.45
C SER A 199 -11.19 11.74 12.43
N GLN A 200 -10.58 10.80 11.71
CA GLN A 200 -9.50 11.01 10.74
C GLN A 200 -8.22 11.61 11.33
N GLN A 201 -8.10 11.67 12.65
CA GLN A 201 -6.87 12.06 13.32
C GLN A 201 -6.05 10.82 13.66
N PHE A 202 -4.73 10.98 13.60
CA PHE A 202 -3.79 9.99 14.08
C PHE A 202 -3.63 10.09 15.59
N VAL A 203 -3.69 8.94 16.24
CA VAL A 203 -3.50 8.76 17.67
C VAL A 203 -2.48 7.65 17.91
N ASN A 204 -1.78 7.71 19.03
CA ASN A 204 -0.93 6.61 19.47
C ASN A 204 -1.77 5.62 20.24
N ILE A 205 -1.57 4.33 19.96
CA ILE A 205 -2.02 3.22 20.79
C ILE A 205 -0.97 3.02 21.88
N ASP A 206 -1.34 3.34 23.11
CA ASP A 206 -0.49 3.22 24.29
C ASP A 206 -0.65 1.84 24.97
N GLU A 207 -1.86 1.29 24.90
CA GLU A 207 -2.25 0.05 25.60
C GLU A 207 -3.40 -0.64 24.86
N SER A 208 -3.50 -1.96 24.98
CA SER A 208 -4.61 -2.75 24.43
C SER A 208 -5.12 -3.74 25.47
N ASN A 209 -6.43 -3.94 25.54
CA ASN A 209 -7.07 -4.91 26.42
C ASN A 209 -8.18 -5.64 25.66
N SER A 210 -8.27 -6.95 25.85
CA SER A 210 -9.16 -7.83 25.10
C SER A 210 -9.79 -8.82 26.05
N ASP A 211 -11.11 -8.91 25.99
CA ASP A 211 -11.91 -9.88 26.74
C ASP A 211 -12.94 -10.51 25.80
N ASP A 212 -13.02 -11.84 25.82
CA ASP A 212 -13.87 -12.63 24.92
C ASP A 212 -15.37 -12.28 25.02
N ASN A 213 -15.82 -11.74 26.15
CA ASN A 213 -17.21 -11.40 26.41
C ASN A 213 -17.45 -9.88 26.45
N LEU A 214 -16.45 -9.09 26.82
CA LEU A 214 -16.59 -7.65 27.08
C LEU A 214 -16.05 -6.76 25.95
N GLY A 215 -15.29 -7.32 25.00
CA GLY A 215 -14.82 -6.64 23.79
C GLY A 215 -13.35 -6.27 23.82
N ASN A 216 -12.89 -5.59 22.76
CA ASN A 216 -11.49 -5.22 22.56
C ASN A 216 -11.36 -3.70 22.58
N TYR A 217 -10.53 -3.18 23.47
CA TYR A 217 -10.32 -1.75 23.62
C TYR A 217 -8.84 -1.41 23.54
N VAL A 218 -8.55 -0.24 23.02
CA VAL A 218 -7.22 0.35 23.02
C VAL A 218 -7.24 1.69 23.72
N LYS A 219 -6.18 2.00 24.44
CA LYS A 219 -5.96 3.29 25.05
C LYS A 219 -5.21 4.18 24.07
N ILE A 220 -5.79 5.32 23.76
CA ILE A 220 -5.26 6.25 22.78
C ILE A 220 -4.74 7.55 23.41
N SER A 221 -3.70 8.10 22.80
CA SER A 221 -3.14 9.42 23.13
C SER A 221 -2.81 10.25 21.89
N GLN A 222 -2.71 11.56 22.06
CA GLN A 222 -2.24 12.49 21.04
C GLN A 222 -1.31 13.50 21.70
N ASP A 223 -0.15 13.78 21.10
CA ASP A 223 0.90 14.67 21.66
C ASP A 223 1.31 14.31 23.11
N ASN A 224 1.43 13.01 23.40
CA ASN A 224 1.69 12.46 24.75
C ASN A 224 0.62 12.79 25.81
N LYS A 225 -0.58 13.22 25.40
CA LYS A 225 -1.72 13.45 26.28
C LYS A 225 -2.71 12.27 26.15
N PRO A 226 -3.03 11.57 27.24
CA PRO A 226 -4.03 10.51 27.22
C PRO A 226 -5.40 11.06 26.80
N ILE A 227 -6.03 10.43 25.82
CA ILE A 227 -7.41 10.72 25.39
C ILE A 227 -8.37 9.78 26.13
N GLY A 228 -8.08 8.48 26.14
CA GLY A 228 -8.89 7.47 26.84
C GLY A 228 -8.92 6.12 26.13
N TRP A 229 -9.76 5.21 26.64
CA TRP A 229 -10.03 3.91 26.06
C TRP A 229 -11.13 4.02 25.02
N ILE A 230 -10.86 3.53 23.82
CA ILE A 230 -11.78 3.44 22.70
C ILE A 230 -11.85 1.99 22.24
N ASP A 231 -13.01 1.54 21.76
CA ASP A 231 -13.10 0.22 21.14
C ASP A 231 -12.12 0.16 19.95
N SER A 232 -11.28 -0.88 19.96
CA SER A 232 -10.21 -1.09 18.99
C SER A 232 -10.68 -1.06 17.54
N GLU A 233 -11.95 -1.38 17.28
CA GLU A 233 -12.52 -1.36 15.94
C GLU A 233 -12.71 0.07 15.40
N ASN A 234 -12.60 1.09 16.26
CA ASN A 234 -12.64 2.50 15.86
C ASN A 234 -11.29 3.08 15.49
N VAL A 235 -10.23 2.29 15.58
CA VAL A 235 -8.90 2.67 15.14
C VAL A 235 -8.38 1.64 14.15
N ILE A 236 -7.77 2.11 13.07
CA ILE A 236 -7.04 1.23 12.14
C ILE A 236 -5.57 1.40 12.43
N ASP A 237 -4.92 0.33 12.90
CA ASP A 237 -3.48 0.26 13.06
C ASP A 237 -2.76 0.13 11.71
N GLU A 238 -1.48 0.46 11.69
CA GLU A 238 -0.64 0.47 10.49
C GLU A 238 -0.67 -0.88 9.75
N LYS A 239 -0.55 -1.99 10.49
CA LYS A 239 -0.54 -3.34 9.89
C LYS A 239 -1.85 -3.68 9.17
N THR A 240 -2.98 -3.18 9.68
CA THR A 240 -4.28 -3.37 9.06
C THR A 240 -4.47 -2.44 7.87
N MET A 241 -3.97 -1.20 7.94
CA MET A 241 -4.02 -0.23 6.83
C MET A 241 -3.18 -0.72 5.64
N ASP A 242 -1.99 -1.26 5.89
CA ASP A 242 -1.12 -1.83 4.85
C ASP A 242 -1.75 -3.09 4.22
N SER A 243 -2.50 -3.90 4.98
CA SER A 243 -3.24 -5.05 4.42
C SER A 243 -4.44 -4.64 3.55
N ILE A 244 -5.04 -3.47 3.82
CA ILE A 244 -6.15 -2.93 3.04
C ILE A 244 -5.63 -2.27 1.75
N GLU A 245 -4.52 -1.52 1.82
CA GLU A 245 -3.89 -0.89 0.65
C GLU A 245 -3.29 -1.92 -0.33
N ASN A 246 -2.86 -3.10 0.16
CA ASN A 246 -2.38 -4.20 -0.69
C ASN A 246 -3.51 -5.06 -1.32
N ASP A 247 -4.75 -4.97 -0.82
CA ASP A 247 -5.93 -5.65 -1.39
C ASP A 247 -6.68 -4.77 -2.43
N GLU A 248 -6.25 -3.52 -2.66
CA GLU A 248 -6.77 -2.63 -3.72
C GLU A 248 -6.15 -2.91 -5.11
N GLU A 249 -5.19 -3.84 -5.22
CA GLU A 249 -4.53 -4.20 -6.49
C GLU A 249 -5.31 -5.28 -7.28
N SER A 250 -6.33 -4.83 -8.03
CA SER A 250 -6.74 -5.32 -9.37
C SER A 250 -8.13 -4.77 -9.68
N ILE A 251 -8.24 -3.46 -9.85
CA ILE A 251 -9.48 -2.85 -10.34
C ILE A 251 -9.38 -2.77 -11.85
N ILE A 252 -9.94 -3.76 -12.54
CA ILE A 252 -10.15 -3.67 -14.00
C ILE A 252 -11.14 -2.51 -14.28
N PRO A 253 -10.78 -1.53 -15.11
CA PRO A 253 -11.66 -0.40 -15.43
C PRO A 253 -12.98 -0.85 -16.09
N GLU A 254 -14.09 -0.15 -15.83
CA GLU A 254 -15.40 -0.42 -16.48
C GLU A 254 -15.33 -0.40 -18.01
N GLU A 255 -14.52 0.50 -18.58
CA GLU A 255 -14.27 0.54 -20.03
C GLU A 255 -13.65 -0.76 -20.55
N LEU A 256 -12.73 -1.37 -19.78
CA LEU A 256 -12.10 -2.63 -20.13
C LEU A 256 -13.08 -3.80 -19.94
N ILE A 257 -13.94 -3.75 -18.91
CA ILE A 257 -15.01 -4.74 -18.72
C ILE A 257 -15.96 -4.74 -19.91
N ASP A 258 -16.50 -3.58 -20.29
CA ASP A 258 -17.46 -3.44 -21.40
C ASP A 258 -16.86 -3.89 -22.74
N LYS A 259 -15.57 -3.58 -22.96
CA LYS A 259 -14.83 -4.00 -24.15
C LYS A 259 -14.67 -5.52 -24.25
N VAL A 260 -14.57 -6.20 -23.11
CA VAL A 260 -14.22 -7.63 -23.01
C VAL A 260 -15.44 -8.53 -22.82
N ASN A 261 -16.54 -8.01 -22.29
CA ASN A 261 -17.66 -8.83 -21.79
C ASN A 261 -18.29 -9.74 -22.86
N ASP A 262 -18.29 -9.31 -24.13
CA ASP A 262 -18.79 -10.09 -25.27
C ASP A 262 -17.84 -11.23 -25.69
N TYR A 263 -16.61 -11.24 -25.18
CA TYR A 263 -15.56 -12.22 -25.47
C TYR A 263 -15.33 -13.23 -24.35
N VAL A 264 -16.00 -13.08 -23.20
CA VAL A 264 -15.91 -14.03 -22.09
C VAL A 264 -17.12 -14.95 -22.09
N THR A 265 -16.86 -16.25 -22.14
CA THR A 265 -17.87 -17.30 -22.09
C THR A 265 -17.67 -18.18 -20.86
N ILE A 266 -18.69 -18.98 -20.51
CA ILE A 266 -18.57 -19.99 -19.45
C ILE A 266 -18.46 -21.37 -20.09
N GLU A 267 -17.37 -22.07 -19.82
CA GLU A 267 -17.14 -23.45 -20.23
C GLU A 267 -16.82 -24.28 -18.99
N ASN A 268 -17.50 -25.42 -18.78
CA ASN A 268 -17.27 -26.29 -17.62
C ASN A 268 -17.33 -25.59 -16.23
N ASN A 269 -18.21 -24.60 -16.06
CA ASN A 269 -18.31 -23.75 -14.86
C ASN A 269 -17.08 -22.85 -14.60
N GLU A 270 -16.31 -22.54 -15.63
CA GLU A 270 -15.20 -21.60 -15.57
C GLU A 270 -15.39 -20.50 -16.61
N PHE A 271 -14.96 -19.28 -16.28
CA PHE A 271 -14.87 -18.19 -17.25
C PHE A 271 -13.69 -18.45 -18.19
N VAL A 272 -13.91 -18.30 -19.48
CA VAL A 272 -12.91 -18.49 -20.53
C VAL A 272 -12.92 -17.27 -21.43
N LEU A 273 -11.74 -16.67 -21.62
CA LEU A 273 -11.55 -15.59 -22.59
C LEU A 273 -11.40 -16.18 -23.99
N SER A 274 -12.23 -15.72 -24.93
CA SER A 274 -12.11 -16.14 -26.33
C SER A 274 -10.83 -15.59 -26.95
N ASN A 275 -10.13 -16.41 -27.74
CA ASN A 275 -8.98 -15.96 -28.54
C ASN A 275 -9.31 -14.78 -29.48
N LYS A 276 -10.59 -14.55 -29.81
CA LYS A 276 -11.04 -13.37 -30.56
C LYS A 276 -10.83 -12.05 -29.80
N ALA A 277 -10.64 -12.10 -28.49
CA ALA A 277 -10.31 -10.92 -27.68
C ALA A 277 -8.94 -10.32 -28.06
N GLU A 278 -8.02 -11.11 -28.62
CA GLU A 278 -6.72 -10.62 -29.12
C GLU A 278 -6.86 -9.58 -30.24
N ASP A 279 -7.97 -9.60 -30.99
CA ASP A 279 -8.23 -8.64 -32.07
C ASP A 279 -8.68 -7.27 -31.55
N VAL A 280 -9.09 -7.18 -30.27
CA VAL A 280 -9.62 -5.96 -29.65
C VAL A 280 -8.80 -5.47 -28.47
N LEU A 281 -8.07 -6.34 -27.77
CA LEU A 281 -7.25 -6.01 -26.61
C LEU A 281 -5.78 -5.80 -27.00
N THR A 282 -5.11 -4.89 -26.29
CA THR A 282 -3.65 -4.84 -26.28
C THR A 282 -3.08 -6.05 -25.53
N SER A 283 -1.81 -6.38 -25.76
CA SER A 283 -1.16 -7.49 -25.04
C SER A 283 -1.12 -7.30 -23.52
N GLU A 284 -1.10 -6.05 -23.04
CA GLU A 284 -1.15 -5.73 -21.61
C GLU A 284 -2.56 -5.95 -21.05
N GLU A 285 -3.58 -5.40 -21.71
CA GLU A 285 -5.01 -5.62 -21.36
C GLU A 285 -5.39 -7.11 -21.39
N PHE A 286 -4.87 -7.88 -22.35
CA PHE A 286 -5.16 -9.31 -22.45
C PHE A 286 -4.62 -10.08 -21.24
N VAL A 287 -3.37 -9.83 -20.85
CA VAL A 287 -2.75 -10.46 -19.67
C VAL A 287 -3.46 -10.05 -18.38
N GLU A 288 -3.88 -8.80 -18.27
CA GLU A 288 -4.65 -8.30 -17.11
C GLU A 288 -6.01 -9.01 -16.99
N VAL A 289 -6.75 -9.12 -18.10
CA VAL A 289 -8.05 -9.82 -18.15
C VAL A 289 -7.90 -11.31 -17.86
N GLU A 290 -6.90 -11.96 -18.44
CA GLU A 290 -6.60 -13.37 -18.21
C GLU A 290 -6.29 -13.63 -16.73
N GLY A 291 -5.43 -12.81 -16.12
CA GLY A 291 -5.10 -12.91 -14.69
C GLY A 291 -6.33 -12.75 -13.78
N GLN A 292 -7.24 -11.83 -14.11
CA GLN A 292 -8.48 -11.65 -13.36
C GLN A 292 -9.45 -12.83 -13.51
N ILE A 293 -9.55 -13.41 -14.72
CA ILE A 293 -10.34 -14.61 -15.00
C ILE A 293 -9.80 -15.79 -14.19
N ASP A 294 -8.48 -16.01 -14.25
CA ASP A 294 -7.80 -17.10 -13.54
C ASP A 294 -8.03 -16.99 -12.02
N GLN A 295 -7.88 -15.78 -11.47
CA GLN A 295 -8.14 -15.53 -10.06
C GLN A 295 -9.60 -15.81 -9.70
N THR A 296 -10.55 -15.44 -10.55
CA THR A 296 -11.98 -15.68 -10.34
C THR A 296 -12.34 -17.15 -10.41
N ASN A 297 -11.79 -17.89 -11.38
CA ASN A 297 -12.01 -19.33 -11.51
C ASN A 297 -11.44 -20.09 -10.31
N ALA A 298 -10.21 -19.75 -9.88
CA ALA A 298 -9.59 -20.35 -8.70
C ALA A 298 -10.44 -20.16 -7.42
N GLU A 299 -11.12 -19.02 -7.30
CA GLU A 299 -12.02 -18.76 -6.17
C GLU A 299 -13.32 -19.56 -6.24
N ILE A 300 -13.88 -19.72 -7.43
CA ILE A 300 -15.07 -20.55 -7.66
C ILE A 300 -14.75 -22.02 -7.37
N GLU A 301 -13.55 -22.49 -7.72
CA GLU A 301 -13.08 -23.86 -7.48
C GLU A 301 -12.83 -24.13 -5.98
N ALA A 302 -12.25 -23.17 -5.24
CA ALA A 302 -11.89 -23.32 -3.84
C ALA A 302 -13.10 -23.47 -2.87
N ASP A 303 -14.33 -23.27 -3.34
CA ASP A 303 -15.55 -23.30 -2.54
C ASP A 303 -16.29 -24.66 -2.64
N GLU A 304 -15.70 -25.71 -2.07
CA GLU A 304 -16.22 -27.09 -2.06
C GLU A 304 -17.53 -27.28 -1.27
N THR A 305 -18.07 -26.25 -0.60
CA THR A 305 -19.23 -26.37 0.32
C THR A 305 -20.58 -26.04 -0.33
N LEU A 306 -20.61 -25.76 -1.63
CA LEU A 306 -21.78 -25.21 -2.31
C LEU A 306 -22.62 -26.29 -3.00
N SER A 307 -23.91 -26.32 -2.67
CA SER A 307 -24.77 -27.48 -2.92
C SER A 307 -25.25 -27.65 -4.36
N GLU A 308 -25.36 -26.57 -5.15
CA GLU A 308 -25.76 -26.60 -6.57
C GLU A 308 -25.16 -25.37 -7.31
N THR A 309 -24.49 -25.63 -8.44
CA THR A 309 -23.96 -24.60 -9.36
C THR A 309 -24.73 -24.65 -10.67
N HIS A 310 -25.24 -23.51 -11.13
CA HIS A 310 -25.87 -23.38 -12.44
C HIS A 310 -25.48 -22.07 -13.13
N ILE A 311 -25.76 -22.00 -14.43
CA ILE A 311 -25.36 -20.87 -15.28
C ILE A 311 -26.60 -20.04 -15.62
N GLU A 312 -26.54 -18.72 -15.40
CA GLU A 312 -27.56 -17.74 -15.80
C GLU A 312 -26.95 -16.75 -16.81
N GLY A 313 -26.94 -17.11 -18.09
CA GLY A 313 -26.28 -16.30 -19.13
C GLY A 313 -24.76 -16.35 -18.96
N ASN A 314 -24.13 -15.19 -18.73
CA ASN A 314 -22.68 -15.07 -18.47
C ASN A 314 -22.37 -14.99 -16.96
N ILE A 315 -23.25 -15.54 -16.12
CA ILE A 315 -23.13 -15.52 -14.67
C ILE A 315 -23.08 -16.96 -14.16
N ILE A 316 -22.07 -17.27 -13.36
CA ILE A 316 -22.02 -18.52 -12.59
C ILE A 316 -22.76 -18.26 -11.28
N VAL A 317 -23.81 -19.03 -11.02
CA VAL A 317 -24.63 -18.92 -9.82
C VAL A 317 -24.39 -20.13 -8.94
N GLN A 318 -24.01 -19.86 -7.70
CA GLN A 318 -23.91 -20.86 -6.67
C GLN A 318 -24.99 -20.63 -5.62
N GLU A 319 -25.83 -21.64 -5.38
CA GLU A 319 -26.94 -21.57 -4.44
C GLU A 319 -26.63 -22.35 -3.16
N ILE A 320 -26.86 -21.67 -2.03
CA ILE A 320 -26.72 -22.23 -0.70
C ILE A 320 -28.12 -22.40 -0.12
N TYR A 321 -28.45 -23.61 0.32
CA TYR A 321 -29.71 -23.91 1.00
C TYR A 321 -29.48 -24.06 2.51
N GLU A 322 -30.55 -23.96 3.29
CA GLU A 322 -30.50 -24.20 4.73
C GLU A 322 -30.34 -25.70 5.06
N ASP A 323 -29.48 -26.00 6.04
CA ASP A 323 -29.40 -27.31 6.70
C ASP A 323 -30.66 -27.54 7.56
N GLU A 324 -31.66 -28.20 7.00
CA GLU A 324 -32.84 -28.68 7.75
C GLU A 324 -32.59 -30.11 8.27
N PRO A 325 -32.73 -30.39 9.59
CA PRO A 325 -32.44 -31.71 10.16
C PRO A 325 -33.33 -32.86 9.68
N ASN A 326 -34.43 -32.59 8.96
CA ASN A 326 -35.38 -33.61 8.52
C ASN A 326 -35.77 -33.44 7.05
N GLN A 327 -35.13 -34.21 6.17
CA GLN A 327 -35.50 -34.32 4.77
C GLN A 327 -36.75 -35.19 4.57
N LEU A 328 -37.94 -34.60 4.42
CA LEU A 328 -39.07 -35.34 3.83
C LEU A 328 -39.93 -34.57 2.80
N LEU A 329 -39.71 -33.29 2.51
CA LEU A 329 -40.51 -32.58 1.49
C LEU A 329 -39.64 -31.73 0.54
N LYS A 330 -39.38 -32.30 -0.65
CA LYS A 330 -38.73 -31.65 -1.81
C LYS A 330 -39.70 -30.71 -2.55
N ALA A 331 -40.33 -29.76 -1.85
CA ALA A 331 -41.17 -28.75 -2.50
C ALA A 331 -40.49 -27.37 -2.38
N SER A 332 -39.94 -26.90 -3.50
CA SER A 332 -39.45 -25.53 -3.71
C SER A 332 -38.56 -24.98 -2.58
N LYS A 333 -37.37 -25.55 -2.39
CA LYS A 333 -36.35 -24.88 -1.56
C LYS A 333 -35.96 -23.56 -2.24
N LYS A 334 -36.24 -22.43 -1.59
CA LYS A 334 -35.67 -21.14 -2.01
C LYS A 334 -34.25 -21.07 -1.50
N ALA A 335 -33.29 -20.69 -2.34
CA ALA A 335 -31.91 -20.48 -1.91
C ALA A 335 -31.86 -19.48 -0.74
N TYR A 336 -31.08 -19.86 0.28
CA TYR A 336 -30.83 -19.06 1.47
C TYR A 336 -29.92 -17.88 1.14
N ILE A 337 -28.83 -18.16 0.42
CA ILE A 337 -27.90 -17.20 -0.18
C ILE A 337 -27.60 -17.64 -1.61
N LYS A 338 -27.46 -16.68 -2.54
CA LYS A 338 -26.92 -16.93 -3.89
C LYS A 338 -25.65 -16.09 -4.08
N ALA A 339 -24.55 -16.73 -4.43
CA ALA A 339 -23.36 -16.04 -4.93
C ALA A 339 -23.41 -16.06 -6.47
N LYS A 340 -23.41 -14.88 -7.08
CA LYS A 340 -23.47 -14.70 -8.53
C LYS A 340 -22.16 -14.10 -9.00
N TYR A 341 -21.36 -14.90 -9.68
CA TYR A 341 -20.06 -14.49 -10.18
C TYR A 341 -20.17 -14.00 -11.61
N THR A 342 -19.46 -12.91 -11.89
CA THR A 342 -19.02 -12.53 -13.22
C THR A 342 -17.50 -12.70 -13.27
N TRP A 343 -16.90 -12.69 -14.46
CA TRP A 343 -15.43 -12.78 -14.56
C TRP A 343 -14.71 -11.60 -13.89
N TRP A 344 -15.41 -10.48 -13.71
CA TRP A 344 -14.91 -9.22 -13.14
C TRP A 344 -15.45 -8.92 -11.73
N GLY A 345 -16.21 -9.82 -11.08
CA GLY A 345 -16.74 -9.53 -9.75
C GLY A 345 -17.82 -10.49 -9.25
N MET A 346 -18.51 -10.08 -8.18
CA MET A 346 -19.53 -10.91 -7.52
C MET A 346 -20.75 -10.11 -7.05
N GLN A 347 -21.93 -10.73 -7.04
CA GLN A 347 -23.11 -10.24 -6.34
C GLN A 347 -23.58 -11.32 -5.35
N ILE A 348 -23.79 -10.93 -4.10
CA ILE A 348 -24.33 -11.82 -3.07
C ILE A 348 -25.79 -11.46 -2.83
N GLN A 349 -26.69 -12.40 -3.06
CA GLN A 349 -28.12 -12.26 -2.78
C GLN A 349 -28.46 -13.00 -1.49
N PHE A 350 -29.02 -12.28 -0.52
CA PHE A 350 -29.54 -12.83 0.73
C PHE A 350 -31.06 -12.97 0.62
N SER A 351 -31.60 -14.15 0.97
CA SER A 351 -33.03 -14.30 1.18
C SER A 351 -33.53 -13.49 2.38
N HIS A 352 -34.84 -13.23 2.46
CA HIS A 352 -35.44 -12.60 3.63
C HIS A 352 -35.05 -13.30 4.94
N LYS A 353 -35.10 -14.62 4.94
CA LYS A 353 -34.71 -15.42 6.10
C LYS A 353 -33.22 -15.29 6.43
N ALA A 354 -32.33 -15.23 5.44
CA ALA A 354 -30.91 -14.99 5.68
C ALA A 354 -30.65 -13.60 6.27
N VAL A 355 -31.42 -12.58 5.87
CA VAL A 355 -31.36 -11.24 6.47
C VAL A 355 -31.82 -11.27 7.93
N VAL A 356 -32.92 -11.97 8.22
CA VAL A 356 -33.44 -12.13 9.60
C VAL A 356 -32.44 -12.89 10.47
N ASP A 357 -31.97 -14.06 10.03
CA ASP A 357 -30.99 -14.86 10.77
C ASP A 357 -29.67 -14.11 10.97
N PHE A 358 -29.23 -13.32 9.98
CA PHE A 358 -28.06 -12.45 10.12
C PHE A 358 -28.31 -11.38 11.17
N ASN A 359 -29.47 -10.71 11.14
CA ASN A 359 -29.85 -9.72 12.16
C ASN A 359 -29.93 -10.34 13.56
N ASP A 360 -30.52 -11.53 13.70
CA ASP A 360 -30.61 -12.25 14.97
C ASP A 360 -29.23 -12.69 15.48
N PHE A 361 -28.36 -13.18 14.59
CA PHE A 361 -26.95 -13.45 14.91
C PHE A 361 -26.21 -12.17 15.34
N TYR A 362 -26.53 -11.06 14.69
CA TYR A 362 -25.94 -9.76 14.96
C TYR A 362 -26.39 -9.18 16.32
N TRP A 363 -27.67 -9.32 16.69
CA TRP A 363 -28.28 -8.75 17.89
C TRP A 363 -28.31 -9.69 19.11
N GLY A 364 -28.42 -11.01 18.90
CA GLY A 364 -28.45 -12.03 19.95
C GLY A 364 -27.12 -12.24 20.68
N ALA A 365 -26.03 -11.68 20.17
CA ALA A 365 -24.72 -11.65 20.79
C ALA A 365 -24.50 -10.49 21.79
N GLY A 366 -25.56 -9.78 22.20
CA GLY A 366 -25.55 -8.88 23.38
C GLY A 366 -24.80 -7.55 23.24
N THR A 367 -24.54 -7.05 22.03
CA THR A 367 -23.75 -5.82 21.81
C THR A 367 -24.49 -4.79 20.94
N ILE A 368 -24.58 -3.56 21.44
CA ILE A 368 -25.07 -2.37 20.71
C ILE A 368 -23.89 -1.78 19.89
N GLY A 369 -23.99 -1.86 18.56
CA GLY A 369 -23.41 -0.94 17.57
C GLY A 369 -21.91 -1.03 17.22
N GLY A 370 -21.63 -1.25 15.92
CA GLY A 370 -20.48 -0.68 15.20
C GLY A 370 -19.17 -1.48 15.14
N LEU A 371 -18.74 -1.84 13.91
CA LEU A 371 -17.39 -2.26 13.46
C LEU A 371 -16.86 -3.68 13.72
N GLY A 372 -17.68 -4.61 14.24
CA GLY A 372 -17.41 -6.05 14.17
C GLY A 372 -18.00 -6.75 12.93
N ALA A 373 -18.62 -5.99 12.02
CA ALA A 373 -19.53 -6.52 11.00
C ALA A 373 -18.86 -7.44 9.97
N ASN A 374 -17.61 -7.18 9.59
CA ASN A 374 -16.88 -8.00 8.60
C ASN A 374 -16.57 -9.37 9.20
N LYS A 375 -16.05 -9.37 10.43
CA LYS A 375 -15.75 -10.58 11.19
C LYS A 375 -17.02 -11.31 11.59
N ARG A 376 -18.13 -10.61 11.84
CA ARG A 376 -19.44 -11.21 12.13
C ARG A 376 -20.12 -11.76 10.89
N MET A 377 -20.09 -11.07 9.76
CA MET A 377 -20.58 -11.59 8.48
C MET A 377 -19.73 -12.78 8.06
N GLY A 378 -18.40 -12.66 8.07
CA GLY A 378 -17.48 -13.77 7.84
C GLY A 378 -17.73 -14.94 8.79
N LYS A 379 -17.93 -14.71 10.10
CA LYS A 379 -18.30 -15.76 11.07
C LYS A 379 -19.70 -16.35 10.83
N PHE A 380 -20.68 -15.52 10.46
CA PHE A 380 -22.04 -15.95 10.16
C PHE A 380 -22.04 -16.87 8.93
N LEU A 381 -21.40 -16.43 7.86
CA LEU A 381 -21.20 -17.19 6.63
C LEU A 381 -20.41 -18.47 6.92
N ALA A 382 -19.28 -18.40 7.62
CA ALA A 382 -18.49 -19.58 7.98
C ALA A 382 -19.26 -20.57 8.88
N LYS A 383 -20.09 -20.09 9.81
CA LYS A 383 -20.98 -20.94 10.64
C LYS A 383 -22.06 -21.63 9.81
N LYS A 384 -22.43 -21.05 8.67
CA LYS A 384 -23.33 -21.63 7.68
C LYS A 384 -22.58 -22.43 6.60
N GLY A 385 -21.27 -22.65 6.78
CA GLY A 385 -20.42 -23.41 5.84
C GLY A 385 -19.98 -22.62 4.61
N ILE A 386 -20.22 -21.31 4.56
CA ILE A 386 -19.97 -20.46 3.38
C ILE A 386 -18.59 -19.81 3.52
N LYS A 387 -17.73 -19.95 2.51
CA LYS A 387 -16.40 -19.34 2.45
C LYS A 387 -16.38 -18.30 1.34
N ILE A 388 -16.06 -17.04 1.66
CA ILE A 388 -15.91 -16.00 0.64
C ILE A 388 -14.43 -15.63 0.55
N ALA A 389 -13.93 -15.47 -0.68
CA ALA A 389 -12.56 -15.04 -0.93
C ALA A 389 -12.25 -13.68 -0.30
N SER A 390 -11.03 -13.49 0.18
CA SER A 390 -10.61 -12.30 0.92
C SER A 390 -10.73 -11.01 0.12
N ARG A 391 -10.55 -11.03 -1.21
CA ARG A 391 -10.68 -9.82 -2.05
C ARG A 391 -12.10 -9.24 -2.06
N TYR A 392 -13.13 -10.05 -1.80
CA TYR A 392 -14.50 -9.57 -1.62
C TYR A 392 -14.79 -9.11 -0.18
N ALA A 393 -13.86 -9.29 0.75
CA ALA A 393 -13.99 -8.81 2.13
C ALA A 393 -14.09 -7.29 2.20
N VAL A 394 -13.51 -6.56 1.23
CA VAL A 394 -13.64 -5.10 1.11
C VAL A 394 -15.10 -4.71 0.78
N CYS A 395 -15.79 -5.45 -0.07
CA CYS A 395 -17.22 -5.23 -0.33
C CYS A 395 -18.09 -5.52 0.91
N LEU A 396 -17.64 -6.46 1.75
CA LEU A 396 -18.24 -6.75 3.05
C LEU A 396 -17.85 -5.70 4.12
N SER A 397 -16.77 -4.93 3.90
CA SER A 397 -16.24 -3.94 4.85
C SER A 397 -16.85 -2.55 4.72
N LEU A 398 -17.23 -2.15 3.50
CA LEU A 398 -17.73 -0.81 3.17
C LEU A 398 -19.03 -0.40 3.89
N PHE A 399 -19.66 -1.31 4.61
CA PHE A 399 -20.94 -1.05 5.25
C PHE A 399 -20.91 -1.07 6.79
N GLY A 400 -19.75 -1.33 7.41
CA GLY A 400 -19.54 -1.21 8.86
C GLY A 400 -20.71 -1.69 9.74
N GLY A 401 -21.01 -0.97 10.83
CA GLY A 401 -22.18 -1.25 11.68
C GLY A 401 -23.56 -1.00 11.02
N GLY A 402 -23.58 -0.48 9.79
CA GLY A 402 -24.79 -0.13 9.03
C GLY A 402 -25.33 -1.26 8.15
N LEU A 403 -24.60 -2.37 7.97
CA LEU A 403 -25.03 -3.53 7.17
C LEU A 403 -26.37 -4.11 7.62
N ALA A 404 -26.40 -4.64 8.84
CA ALA A 404 -27.57 -5.30 9.40
C ALA A 404 -28.80 -4.38 9.38
N TRP A 405 -28.60 -3.12 9.76
CA TRP A 405 -29.63 -2.08 9.71
C TRP A 405 -30.10 -1.79 8.28
N GLY A 406 -29.17 -1.60 7.34
CA GLY A 406 -29.47 -1.32 5.93
C GLY A 406 -30.17 -2.48 5.23
N MET A 407 -29.71 -3.71 5.46
CA MET A 407 -30.33 -4.94 4.98
C MET A 407 -31.75 -5.08 5.54
N GLY A 408 -31.94 -4.90 6.85
CA GLY A 408 -33.27 -4.93 7.48
C GLY A 408 -34.23 -3.86 6.95
N LYS A 409 -33.73 -2.65 6.62
CA LYS A 409 -34.54 -1.58 6.00
C LYS A 409 -34.91 -1.88 4.54
N LYS A 410 -34.03 -2.53 3.78
CA LYS A 410 -34.19 -2.76 2.33
C LYS A 410 -34.88 -4.06 1.97
N ASP A 411 -34.80 -5.05 2.85
CA ASP A 411 -35.31 -6.40 2.65
C ASP A 411 -36.81 -6.43 2.33
N LYS A 412 -37.65 -5.70 3.08
CA LYS A 412 -39.11 -5.62 2.87
C LYS A 412 -39.79 -7.00 2.66
N GLY A 413 -39.26 -8.07 3.25
CA GLY A 413 -39.79 -9.44 3.11
C GLY A 413 -39.34 -10.21 1.86
N LYS A 414 -38.44 -9.65 1.04
CA LYS A 414 -38.00 -10.23 -0.24
C LYS A 414 -36.54 -10.69 -0.27
N GLY A 415 -35.72 -10.25 0.68
CA GLY A 415 -34.27 -10.37 0.61
C GLY A 415 -33.60 -9.13 0.04
N VAL A 416 -32.27 -9.15 0.03
CA VAL A 416 -31.43 -8.05 -0.44
C VAL A 416 -30.33 -8.56 -1.35
N ASN A 417 -29.93 -7.73 -2.30
CA ASN A 417 -28.72 -7.94 -3.10
C ASN A 417 -27.62 -7.02 -2.59
N LEU A 418 -26.46 -7.61 -2.34
CA LEU A 418 -25.20 -6.93 -2.06
C LEU A 418 -24.36 -7.02 -3.34
N ASN A 419 -24.17 -5.88 -3.99
CA ASN A 419 -23.36 -5.80 -5.20
C ASN A 419 -21.89 -5.65 -4.78
N CYS A 420 -21.08 -6.71 -4.94
CA CYS A 420 -19.62 -6.69 -4.77
C CYS A 420 -18.97 -6.41 -6.13
N VAL A 421 -19.24 -5.24 -6.68
CA VAL A 421 -18.66 -4.78 -7.94
C VAL A 421 -17.29 -4.20 -7.60
N LEU A 422 -16.21 -4.77 -8.13
CA LEU A 422 -14.83 -4.30 -7.93
C LEU A 422 -14.60 -2.84 -8.37
N TYR A 423 -15.58 -2.20 -9.02
CA TYR A 423 -15.49 -0.86 -9.61
C TYR A 423 -16.43 0.22 -8.98
N VAL A 424 -17.30 -0.10 -8.00
CA VAL A 424 -18.21 0.91 -7.39
C VAL A 424 -18.33 0.67 -5.88
N PRO A 425 -18.46 1.72 -5.03
CA PRO A 425 -18.86 1.51 -3.63
C PRO A 425 -20.08 0.59 -3.56
N ALA A 426 -19.97 -0.47 -2.77
CA ALA A 426 -20.97 -1.52 -2.69
C ALA A 426 -22.37 -0.93 -2.41
N THR A 427 -23.40 -1.45 -3.09
CA THR A 427 -24.78 -0.96 -2.97
C THR A 427 -25.74 -2.06 -2.48
N ILE A 428 -26.66 -1.70 -1.57
CA ILE A 428 -27.74 -2.60 -1.11
C ILE A 428 -29.01 -2.28 -1.89
N THR A 429 -29.51 -3.26 -2.63
CA THR A 429 -30.77 -3.16 -3.37
C THR A 429 -31.76 -4.23 -2.93
N THR A 430 -33.05 -3.98 -3.11
CA THR A 430 -34.10 -4.96 -2.80
C THR A 430 -34.06 -6.08 -3.83
N ALA A 431 -34.10 -7.34 -3.40
CA ALA A 431 -34.24 -8.47 -4.31
C ALA A 431 -35.60 -8.37 -5.04
N LYS A 432 -35.61 -8.54 -6.38
CA LYS A 432 -36.82 -8.38 -7.18
C LYS A 432 -37.77 -9.56 -7.00
#